data_AF-A0A1E4S1Z6-F1
#
_entry.id   AF-A0A1E4S1Z6-F1
#
_cell.length_a   1.000
_cell.length_b   1.000
_cell.length_c   1.000
_cell.angle_alpha   90.00
_cell.angle_beta   90.00
_cell.angle_gamma   90.00
#
_symmetry.space_group_name_H-M   'P 1'
#
loop_
_entity.id
_entity.type
_entity.pdbx_description
1 polymer ?
#
loop_
_entity_poly.entity_id
_entity_poly.type
_entity_poly.pdbx_seq_one_letter_code
_entity_poly.pdbx_strand_id
1 'polypeptide(L)'
;MFLAIRRFFNRNKRRFLITSGVIAAVYLGLGYLKKRFDDYQRQIAQERIQRARIRDKFERTQEDCLVTVGALCSVVNQRILTEIPVEDITRELQARRKVQTGKEGSLTGSSIDDSVAGESSATDAGDTAGEVELKTKSQLWVELKILSITRLLTLIYTDALVVLLTRLQLNILARSEYLEDAIDQASKKHGFQLKDADLLNDVDDVKDYTSEEEYLALSWWVLNRGWVALKQLIQQAVEDVFEEISPRYDLDIEEFAVLIGRVSQVLKQGLDLDKLLLPPPELQQFVIRSVNDSAPVDETMPLENKADSGSNNLDLLVQETHGYLKAPSCQIVYDSLVSTSLNQVLAQLVSKHQGSTVKLAMVLATVTKSSQMMKDPLDIVQSMDQVVELDELSASVYSNFE
;
A
#
# COMPACT_ATOMS: atom_id res chain seq x y z
N MET A 1 59.29 59.11 -42.95
CA MET A 1 57.99 58.76 -42.33
C MET A 1 58.08 58.37 -40.85
N PHE A 2 58.99 57.47 -40.45
CA PHE A 2 59.10 56.98 -39.06
C PHE A 2 59.41 58.03 -37.96
N LEU A 3 60.13 59.11 -38.27
CA LEU A 3 60.46 60.17 -37.30
C LEU A 3 59.26 61.09 -36.97
N ALA A 4 58.33 61.29 -37.92
CA ALA A 4 57.12 62.10 -37.71
C ALA A 4 56.14 61.36 -36.79
N ILE A 5 55.99 60.05 -36.99
CA ILE A 5 55.21 59.15 -36.14
C ILE A 5 55.77 59.14 -34.71
N ARG A 6 57.10 59.10 -34.55
CA ARG A 6 57.75 59.10 -33.23
C ARG A 6 57.57 60.41 -32.45
N ARG A 7 57.60 61.58 -33.10
CA ARG A 7 57.32 62.88 -32.45
C ARG A 7 55.84 63.05 -32.11
N PHE A 8 54.93 62.59 -32.98
CA PHE A 8 53.49 62.60 -32.73
C PHE A 8 53.12 61.74 -31.52
N PHE A 9 53.70 60.53 -31.44
CA PHE A 9 53.50 59.63 -30.32
C PHE A 9 54.04 60.24 -29.02
N ASN A 10 55.26 60.80 -29.02
CA ASN A 10 55.86 61.45 -27.83
C ASN A 10 55.05 62.65 -27.31
N ARG A 11 54.44 63.45 -28.19
CA ARG A 11 53.66 64.64 -27.79
C ARG A 11 52.31 64.29 -27.16
N ASN A 12 51.72 63.14 -27.53
CA ASN A 12 50.40 62.71 -27.07
C ASN A 12 50.41 61.48 -26.12
N LYS A 13 51.58 61.06 -25.59
CA LYS A 13 51.73 59.85 -24.74
C LYS A 13 50.70 59.73 -23.62
N ARG A 14 50.41 60.82 -22.90
CA ARG A 14 49.41 60.82 -21.80
C ARG A 14 48.00 60.51 -22.31
N ARG A 15 47.62 61.02 -23.48
CA ARG A 15 46.29 60.79 -24.07
C ARG A 15 46.14 59.33 -24.53
N PHE A 16 47.16 58.75 -25.16
CA PHE A 16 47.15 57.34 -25.56
C PHE A 16 47.09 56.37 -24.36
N LEU A 17 47.76 56.72 -23.25
CA LEU A 17 47.76 55.90 -22.04
C LEU A 17 46.39 55.92 -21.36
N ILE A 18 45.74 57.10 -21.29
CA ILE A 18 44.37 57.21 -20.77
C ILE A 18 43.38 56.44 -21.66
N THR A 19 43.45 56.59 -22.99
CA THR A 19 42.52 55.89 -23.89
C THR A 19 42.70 54.38 -23.85
N SER A 20 43.94 53.88 -23.78
CA SER A 20 44.18 52.44 -23.66
C SER A 20 43.73 51.87 -22.32
N GLY A 21 43.92 52.63 -21.22
CA GLY A 21 43.39 52.25 -19.91
C GLY A 21 41.86 52.17 -19.88
N VAL A 22 41.16 53.12 -20.50
CA VAL A 22 39.68 53.08 -20.62
C VAL A 22 39.23 51.88 -21.44
N ILE A 23 39.87 51.61 -22.59
CA ILE A 23 39.54 50.45 -23.43
C ILE A 23 39.75 49.13 -22.66
N ALA A 24 40.86 49.01 -21.94
CA ALA A 24 41.13 47.83 -21.11
C ALA A 24 40.10 47.67 -19.99
N ALA A 25 39.71 48.75 -19.31
CA ALA A 25 38.69 48.72 -18.28
C ALA A 25 37.30 48.32 -18.82
N VAL A 26 36.91 48.85 -19.98
CA VAL A 26 35.65 48.48 -20.65
C VAL A 26 35.67 47.01 -21.08
N TYR A 27 36.79 46.52 -21.62
CA TYR A 27 36.94 45.13 -22.02
C TYR A 27 36.83 44.18 -20.82
N LEU A 28 37.51 44.47 -19.71
CA LEU A 28 37.43 43.70 -18.48
C LEU A 28 36.02 43.74 -17.88
N GLY A 29 35.37 44.90 -17.90
CA GLY A 29 33.98 45.06 -17.45
C GLY A 29 33.01 44.19 -18.26
N LEU A 30 33.04 44.28 -19.59
CA LEU A 30 32.19 43.48 -20.47
C LEU A 30 32.47 41.97 -20.31
N GLY A 31 33.73 41.58 -20.16
CA GLY A 31 34.12 40.19 -19.90
C GLY A 31 33.56 39.67 -18.57
N TYR A 32 33.61 40.49 -17.52
CA TYR A 32 33.02 40.16 -16.21
C TYR A 32 31.50 40.03 -16.29
N LEU A 33 30.81 40.98 -16.94
CA LEU A 33 29.36 40.95 -17.14
C LEU A 33 28.93 39.70 -17.91
N LYS A 34 29.61 39.37 -19.01
CA LYS A 34 29.33 38.16 -19.81
C LYS A 34 29.52 36.90 -18.97
N LYS A 35 30.67 36.76 -18.31
CA LYS A 35 30.96 35.60 -17.45
C LYS A 35 29.91 35.48 -16.35
N ARG A 36 29.55 36.59 -15.71
CA ARG A 36 28.55 36.59 -14.64
C ARG A 36 27.17 36.18 -15.14
N PHE A 37 26.78 36.63 -16.33
CA PHE A 37 25.51 36.25 -16.95
C PHE A 37 25.49 34.75 -17.32
N ASP A 38 26.57 34.24 -17.90
CA ASP A 38 26.72 32.82 -18.22
C ASP A 38 26.66 31.96 -16.95
N ASP A 39 27.31 32.39 -15.87
CA ASP A 39 27.28 31.70 -14.57
C ASP A 39 25.86 31.69 -13.97
N TYR A 40 25.12 32.81 -14.05
CA TYR A 40 23.71 32.87 -13.62
C TYR A 40 22.79 31.96 -14.45
N GLN A 41 22.95 31.95 -15.78
CA GLN A 41 22.17 31.06 -16.65
C GLN A 41 22.45 29.58 -16.34
N ARG A 42 23.72 29.22 -16.11
CA ARG A 42 24.10 27.87 -15.72
C ARG A 42 23.49 27.47 -14.40
N GLN A 43 23.48 28.36 -13.41
CA GLN A 43 22.86 28.07 -12.11
C GLN A 43 21.35 27.82 -12.25
N ILE A 44 20.63 28.70 -12.97
CA ILE A 44 19.18 28.52 -13.22
C ILE A 44 18.92 27.22 -13.98
N ALA A 45 19.75 26.89 -14.97
CA ALA A 45 19.63 25.65 -15.74
C ALA A 45 19.86 24.42 -14.85
N GLN A 46 20.87 24.45 -13.97
CA GLN A 46 21.16 23.37 -13.02
C GLN A 46 20.02 23.15 -12.03
N GLU A 47 19.49 24.23 -11.43
CA GLU A 47 18.35 24.15 -10.51
C GLU A 47 17.11 23.55 -11.19
N ARG A 48 16.86 23.89 -12.46
CA ARG A 48 15.76 23.30 -13.24
C ARG A 48 15.98 21.81 -13.50
N ILE A 49 17.19 21.41 -13.88
CA ILE A 49 17.52 19.99 -14.13
C ILE A 49 17.38 19.17 -12.85
N GLN A 50 17.83 19.69 -11.71
CA GLN A 50 17.69 19.01 -10.41
C GLN A 50 16.22 18.84 -10.01
N ARG A 51 15.41 19.90 -10.13
CA ARG A 51 13.98 19.83 -9.85
C ARG A 51 13.24 18.88 -10.79
N ALA A 52 13.62 18.85 -12.07
CA ALA A 52 13.05 17.92 -13.04
C ALA A 52 13.39 16.47 -12.65
N ARG A 53 14.66 16.18 -12.34
CA ARG A 53 15.09 14.83 -11.90
C ARG A 53 14.32 14.35 -10.68
N ILE A 54 14.10 15.23 -9.69
CA ILE A 54 13.31 14.91 -8.49
C ILE A 54 11.88 14.52 -8.87
N ARG A 55 11.22 15.34 -9.70
CA ARG A 55 9.86 15.08 -10.13
C ARG A 55 9.76 13.78 -10.93
N ASP A 56 10.63 13.60 -11.91
CA ASP A 56 10.64 12.40 -12.75
C ASP A 56 10.89 11.13 -11.90
N LYS A 57 11.75 11.21 -10.88
CA LYS A 57 11.98 10.11 -9.94
C LYS A 57 10.73 9.82 -9.12
N PHE A 58 10.10 10.85 -8.55
CA PHE A 58 8.86 10.72 -7.79
C PHE A 58 7.72 10.10 -8.63
N GLU A 59 7.52 10.56 -9.86
CA GLU A 59 6.49 10.03 -10.77
C GLU A 59 6.74 8.54 -11.08
N ARG A 60 7.99 8.17 -11.39
CA ARG A 60 8.37 6.76 -11.59
C ARG A 60 8.15 5.92 -10.34
N THR A 61 8.52 6.43 -9.16
CA THR A 61 8.26 5.75 -7.89
C THR A 61 6.78 5.51 -7.69
N GLN A 62 5.89 6.42 -8.10
CA GLN A 62 4.45 6.19 -8.01
C GLN A 62 3.95 5.11 -8.98
N GLU A 63 4.50 5.05 -10.20
CA GLU A 63 4.21 3.96 -11.15
C GLU A 63 4.68 2.60 -10.62
N ASP A 64 5.88 2.54 -10.04
CA ASP A 64 6.44 1.33 -9.44
C ASP A 64 5.62 0.87 -8.23
N CYS A 65 5.18 1.81 -7.39
CA CYS A 65 4.25 1.53 -6.29
C CYS A 65 2.97 0.88 -6.82
N LEU A 66 2.35 1.44 -7.84
CA LEU A 66 1.07 0.95 -8.39
C LEU A 66 1.19 -0.50 -8.88
N VAL A 67 2.26 -0.82 -9.61
CA VAL A 67 2.53 -2.18 -10.10
C VAL A 67 2.77 -3.14 -8.93
N THR A 68 3.58 -2.72 -7.96
CA THR A 68 3.92 -3.53 -6.78
C THR A 68 2.68 -3.82 -5.93
N VAL A 69 1.88 -2.81 -5.63
CA VAL A 69 0.62 -2.94 -4.89
C VAL A 69 -0.32 -3.91 -5.62
N GLY A 70 -0.49 -3.78 -6.93
CA GLY A 70 -1.36 -4.70 -7.70
C GLY A 70 -0.95 -6.17 -7.55
N ALA A 71 0.35 -6.46 -7.56
CA ALA A 71 0.89 -7.79 -7.36
C ALA A 71 0.67 -8.28 -5.91
N LEU A 72 1.02 -7.45 -4.91
CA LEU A 72 0.88 -7.79 -3.49
C LEU A 72 -0.59 -7.99 -3.08
N CYS A 73 -1.48 -7.12 -3.52
CA CYS A 73 -2.93 -7.22 -3.31
C CYS A 73 -3.49 -8.51 -3.91
N SER A 74 -3.08 -8.90 -5.13
CA SER A 74 -3.55 -10.18 -5.71
C SER A 74 -3.11 -11.39 -4.87
N VAL A 75 -1.89 -11.37 -4.32
CA VAL A 75 -1.37 -12.44 -3.46
C VAL A 75 -2.16 -12.52 -2.15
N VAL A 76 -2.36 -11.40 -1.45
CA VAL A 76 -3.07 -11.40 -0.16
C VAL A 76 -4.56 -11.67 -0.33
N ASN A 77 -5.19 -11.15 -1.40
CA ASN A 77 -6.61 -11.39 -1.66
C ASN A 77 -6.90 -12.86 -1.94
N GLN A 78 -6.01 -13.57 -2.64
CA GLN A 78 -6.13 -15.02 -2.81
C GLN A 78 -6.04 -15.78 -1.48
N ARG A 79 -5.17 -15.35 -0.56
CA ARG A 79 -5.07 -15.93 0.79
C ARG A 79 -6.33 -15.67 1.61
N ILE A 80 -6.83 -14.43 1.62
CA ILE A 80 -8.05 -14.04 2.34
C ILE A 80 -9.26 -14.83 1.83
N LEU A 81 -9.42 -14.95 0.50
CA LEU A 81 -10.52 -15.71 -0.11
C LEU A 81 -10.46 -17.20 0.26
N THR A 82 -9.26 -17.76 0.42
CA THR A 82 -9.07 -19.17 0.82
C THR A 82 -9.38 -19.38 2.31
N GLU A 83 -8.97 -18.45 3.17
CA GLU A 83 -9.20 -18.52 4.63
C GLU A 83 -10.66 -18.22 5.02
N ILE A 84 -11.39 -17.47 4.19
CA ILE A 84 -12.81 -17.14 4.40
C ILE A 84 -13.65 -17.72 3.26
N PRO A 85 -13.87 -19.05 3.22
CA PRO A 85 -14.58 -19.72 2.13
C PRO A 85 -16.10 -19.60 2.30
N VAL A 86 -16.64 -18.47 1.85
CA VAL A 86 -18.09 -18.22 1.82
C VAL A 86 -18.78 -19.15 0.81
N GLU A 87 -18.05 -19.59 -0.20
CA GLU A 87 -18.52 -20.46 -1.28
C GLU A 87 -19.00 -21.82 -0.75
N ASP A 88 -18.35 -22.36 0.29
CA ASP A 88 -18.72 -23.68 0.83
C ASP A 88 -20.08 -23.63 1.54
N ILE A 89 -20.35 -22.55 2.27
CA ILE A 89 -21.66 -22.31 2.91
C ILE A 89 -22.74 -22.12 1.84
N THR A 90 -22.45 -21.36 0.78
CA THR A 90 -23.42 -21.17 -0.31
C THR A 90 -23.69 -22.47 -1.07
N ARG A 91 -22.67 -23.31 -1.31
CA ARG A 91 -22.82 -24.65 -1.92
C ARG A 91 -23.66 -25.57 -1.04
N GLU A 92 -23.43 -25.58 0.27
CA GLU A 92 -24.21 -26.37 1.21
C GLU A 92 -25.68 -25.93 1.22
N LEU A 93 -25.94 -24.62 1.27
CA LEU A 93 -27.29 -24.06 1.19
C LEU A 93 -27.99 -24.44 -0.14
N GLN A 94 -27.27 -24.42 -1.26
CA GLN A 94 -27.78 -24.85 -2.56
C GLN A 94 -28.07 -26.35 -2.62
N ALA A 95 -27.18 -27.19 -2.09
CA ALA A 95 -27.37 -28.64 -2.01
C ALA A 95 -28.62 -28.99 -1.19
N ARG A 96 -28.77 -28.38 -0.01
CA ARG A 96 -29.94 -28.55 0.87
C ARG A 96 -31.24 -27.99 0.26
N ARG A 97 -31.17 -27.08 -0.71
CA ARG A 97 -32.34 -26.62 -1.49
C ARG A 97 -32.74 -27.66 -2.54
N LYS A 98 -31.76 -28.18 -3.30
CA LYS A 98 -31.99 -29.21 -4.34
C LYS A 98 -32.60 -30.48 -3.76
N VAL A 99 -32.16 -30.91 -2.57
CA VAL A 99 -32.71 -32.07 -1.85
C VAL A 99 -34.18 -31.86 -1.44
N GLN A 100 -34.57 -30.65 -1.05
CA GLN A 100 -35.98 -30.34 -0.74
C GLN A 100 -36.86 -30.37 -1.99
N THR A 101 -36.43 -29.71 -3.07
CA THR A 101 -37.18 -29.72 -4.34
C THR A 101 -37.22 -31.09 -5.02
N GLY A 102 -36.19 -31.94 -4.81
CA GLY A 102 -36.15 -33.32 -5.31
C GLY A 102 -37.08 -34.27 -4.55
N LYS A 103 -37.37 -33.98 -3.28
CA LYS A 103 -38.34 -34.73 -2.47
C LYS A 103 -39.79 -34.41 -2.86
N GLU A 104 -40.06 -33.19 -3.32
CA GLU A 104 -41.37 -32.76 -3.83
C GLU A 104 -41.64 -33.22 -5.28
N GLY A 105 -40.59 -33.50 -6.07
CA GLY A 105 -40.71 -33.97 -7.45
C GLY A 105 -41.06 -35.45 -7.64
N SER A 106 -41.20 -36.24 -6.56
CA SER A 106 -41.45 -37.69 -6.61
C SER A 106 -42.82 -38.12 -6.06
N LEU A 107 -43.77 -37.20 -5.84
CA LEU A 107 -45.10 -37.54 -5.33
C LEU A 107 -46.18 -36.64 -5.94
N THR A 108 -46.60 -36.95 -7.18
CA THR A 108 -47.94 -36.55 -7.62
C THR A 108 -48.94 -37.59 -7.12
N GLY A 109 -49.82 -37.17 -6.20
CA GLY A 109 -51.12 -37.81 -5.99
C GLY A 109 -51.41 -38.33 -4.58
N SER A 110 -51.89 -37.45 -3.70
CA SER A 110 -53.21 -37.56 -3.04
C SER A 110 -53.29 -36.58 -1.88
N SER A 111 -54.35 -35.78 -1.86
CA SER A 111 -54.72 -34.91 -0.74
C SER A 111 -55.01 -35.72 0.52
N ILE A 112 -54.79 -35.10 1.69
CA ILE A 112 -55.59 -35.06 2.94
C ILE A 112 -54.64 -34.91 4.15
N ASP A 113 -54.71 -33.72 4.76
CA ASP A 113 -54.82 -33.42 6.20
C ASP A 113 -53.69 -33.74 7.22
N ASP A 114 -53.64 -32.79 8.17
CA ASP A 114 -53.33 -32.92 9.60
C ASP A 114 -51.88 -33.01 10.16
N SER A 115 -51.51 -31.90 10.81
CA SER A 115 -50.95 -31.72 12.16
C SER A 115 -49.84 -32.61 12.77
N VAL A 116 -48.83 -31.89 13.29
CA VAL A 116 -48.25 -31.96 14.66
C VAL A 116 -47.58 -33.27 15.15
N ALA A 117 -46.32 -33.07 15.58
CA ALA A 117 -45.53 -33.81 16.58
C ALA A 117 -45.10 -35.25 16.28
N GLY A 118 -43.79 -35.50 16.47
CA GLY A 118 -43.22 -36.84 16.44
C GLY A 118 -41.70 -36.80 16.59
N GLU A 119 -41.21 -36.52 17.80
CA GLU A 119 -39.93 -37.06 18.25
C GLU A 119 -39.96 -38.57 18.08
N SER A 120 -38.92 -39.13 17.47
CA SER A 120 -38.60 -40.55 17.63
C SER A 120 -37.11 -40.74 17.47
N SER A 121 -36.51 -41.06 18.62
CA SER A 121 -35.19 -41.61 18.83
C SER A 121 -34.95 -42.84 17.96
N ALA A 122 -33.73 -42.96 17.44
CA ALA A 122 -33.14 -44.25 17.10
C ALA A 122 -31.75 -44.31 17.74
N THR A 123 -31.65 -45.14 18.78
CA THR A 123 -30.39 -45.67 19.33
C THR A 123 -29.91 -46.81 18.44
N ASP A 124 -28.69 -46.72 17.91
CA ASP A 124 -27.74 -47.84 17.86
C ASP A 124 -26.29 -47.32 17.67
N ALA A 125 -25.33 -48.06 18.21
CA ALA A 125 -24.05 -47.57 18.74
C ALA A 125 -22.79 -47.83 17.88
N GLY A 126 -21.81 -46.93 18.01
CA GLY A 126 -20.34 -47.12 17.87
C GLY A 126 -19.76 -47.12 16.43
N ASP A 127 -18.66 -46.43 16.08
CA ASP A 127 -17.68 -45.64 16.84
C ASP A 127 -16.80 -44.85 15.84
N THR A 128 -16.32 -43.67 16.28
CA THR A 128 -15.20 -42.85 15.75
C THR A 128 -15.15 -42.38 14.28
N ALA A 129 -15.77 -41.24 14.00
CA ALA A 129 -15.17 -40.14 13.22
C ALA A 129 -16.04 -38.87 13.34
N GLY A 130 -15.56 -37.87 14.09
CA GLY A 130 -15.99 -36.46 14.04
C GLY A 130 -17.49 -36.18 13.96
N GLU A 131 -18.10 -35.90 15.11
CA GLU A 131 -19.40 -35.26 15.24
C GLU A 131 -19.38 -33.90 14.51
N VAL A 132 -19.72 -33.89 13.21
CA VAL A 132 -20.10 -32.66 12.51
C VAL A 132 -21.55 -32.41 12.91
N GLU A 133 -21.77 -31.60 13.94
CA GLU A 133 -23.09 -31.05 14.23
C GLU A 133 -23.66 -30.48 12.92
N LEU A 134 -24.74 -31.10 12.43
CA LEU A 134 -25.39 -30.67 11.19
C LEU A 134 -26.03 -29.29 11.44
N LYS A 135 -25.29 -28.22 11.17
CA LYS A 135 -25.74 -26.83 11.29
C LYS A 135 -27.13 -26.68 10.65
N THR A 136 -28.04 -26.01 11.36
CA THR A 136 -29.40 -25.77 10.89
C THR A 136 -29.39 -24.76 9.73
N LYS A 137 -30.36 -24.82 8.80
CA LYS A 137 -30.45 -23.87 7.67
C LYS A 137 -30.40 -22.40 8.12
N SER A 138 -31.04 -22.08 9.24
CA SER A 138 -31.04 -20.72 9.82
C SER A 138 -29.64 -20.30 10.28
N GLN A 139 -28.90 -21.22 10.92
CA GLN A 139 -27.52 -20.96 11.37
C GLN A 139 -26.61 -20.70 10.18
N LEU A 140 -26.73 -21.48 9.09
CA LEU A 140 -25.97 -21.28 7.86
C LEU A 140 -26.21 -19.90 7.22
N TRP A 141 -27.43 -19.36 7.29
CA TRP A 141 -27.74 -18.01 6.78
C TRP A 141 -27.15 -16.90 7.67
N VAL A 142 -27.14 -17.09 8.99
CA VAL A 142 -26.50 -16.15 9.92
C VAL A 142 -24.99 -16.15 9.71
N GLU A 143 -24.38 -17.33 9.59
CA GLU A 143 -22.95 -17.49 9.31
C GLU A 143 -22.58 -16.89 7.95
N LEU A 144 -23.38 -17.13 6.91
CA LEU A 144 -23.21 -16.53 5.59
C LEU A 144 -23.25 -15.00 5.63
N LYS A 145 -24.19 -14.42 6.40
CA LYS A 145 -24.31 -12.97 6.57
C LYS A 145 -23.02 -12.38 7.14
N ILE A 146 -22.54 -12.92 8.27
CA ILE A 146 -21.35 -12.40 8.95
C ILE A 146 -20.10 -12.59 8.08
N LEU A 147 -19.87 -13.80 7.55
CA LEU A 147 -18.65 -14.11 6.82
C LEU A 147 -18.55 -13.40 5.47
N SER A 148 -19.66 -13.23 4.74
CA SER A 148 -19.63 -12.52 3.45
C SER A 148 -19.28 -11.03 3.61
N ILE A 149 -19.83 -10.37 4.63
CA ILE A 149 -19.52 -8.97 4.94
C ILE A 149 -18.10 -8.86 5.49
N THR A 150 -17.73 -9.72 6.44
CA THR A 150 -16.37 -9.77 7.00
C THR A 150 -15.33 -9.95 5.91
N ARG A 151 -15.57 -10.85 4.96
CA ARG A 151 -14.65 -11.09 3.83
C ARG A 151 -14.49 -9.86 2.96
N LEU A 152 -15.59 -9.22 2.57
CA LEU A 152 -15.55 -8.02 1.74
C LEU A 152 -14.76 -6.90 2.42
N LEU A 153 -15.06 -6.63 3.68
CA LEU A 153 -14.38 -5.58 4.45
C LEU A 153 -12.91 -5.92 4.69
N THR A 154 -12.58 -7.19 4.98
CA THR A 154 -11.18 -7.62 5.16
C THR A 154 -10.37 -7.39 3.90
N LEU A 155 -10.90 -7.71 2.71
CA LEU A 155 -10.23 -7.45 1.44
C LEU A 155 -9.97 -5.95 1.25
N ILE A 156 -11.01 -5.12 1.39
CA ILE A 156 -10.90 -3.67 1.18
C ILE A 156 -9.90 -3.01 2.14
N TYR A 157 -10.01 -3.33 3.43
CA TYR A 157 -9.13 -2.75 4.45
C TYR A 157 -7.69 -3.26 4.28
N THR A 158 -7.49 -4.52 3.91
CA THR A 158 -6.14 -5.06 3.65
C THR A 158 -5.52 -4.43 2.41
N ASP A 159 -6.28 -4.24 1.33
CA ASP A 159 -5.78 -3.55 0.13
C ASP A 159 -5.36 -2.11 0.46
N ALA A 160 -6.13 -1.39 1.26
CA ALA A 160 -5.76 -0.05 1.73
C ALA A 160 -4.48 -0.05 2.60
N LEU A 161 -4.29 -1.07 3.45
CA LEU A 161 -3.07 -1.25 4.23
C LEU A 161 -1.85 -1.50 3.34
N VAL A 162 -1.99 -2.36 2.31
CA VAL A 162 -0.92 -2.67 1.36
C VAL A 162 -0.55 -1.44 0.53
N VAL A 163 -1.53 -0.68 0.04
CA VAL A 163 -1.29 0.60 -0.67
C VAL A 163 -0.49 1.56 0.21
N LEU A 164 -0.97 1.79 1.44
CA LEU A 164 -0.37 2.73 2.36
C LEU A 164 1.07 2.34 2.71
N LEU A 165 1.32 1.08 3.08
CA LEU A 165 2.65 0.61 3.43
C LEU A 165 3.60 0.70 2.23
N THR A 166 3.18 0.23 1.07
CA THR A 166 4.04 0.24 -0.14
C THR A 166 4.42 1.67 -0.53
N ARG A 167 3.46 2.62 -0.46
CA ARG A 167 3.72 4.04 -0.68
C ARG A 167 4.70 4.61 0.34
N LEU A 168 4.54 4.31 1.62
CA LEU A 168 5.50 4.76 2.64
C LEU A 168 6.90 4.19 2.37
N GLN A 169 7.02 2.88 2.20
CA GLN A 169 8.30 2.21 2.03
C GLN A 169 9.06 2.73 0.82
N LEU A 170 8.42 2.79 -0.35
CA LEU A 170 9.08 3.19 -1.58
C LEU A 170 9.39 4.70 -1.62
N ASN A 171 8.56 5.56 -1.03
CA ASN A 171 8.89 6.99 -0.97
C ASN A 171 10.02 7.29 0.04
N ILE A 172 10.10 6.56 1.17
CA ILE A 172 11.23 6.67 2.11
C ILE A 172 12.53 6.23 1.42
N LEU A 173 12.53 5.07 0.77
CA LEU A 173 13.69 4.55 0.03
C LEU A 173 14.11 5.48 -1.11
N ALA A 174 13.17 5.94 -1.94
CA ALA A 174 13.48 6.83 -3.06
C ALA A 174 14.10 8.16 -2.60
N ARG A 175 13.71 8.65 -1.41
CA ARG A 175 14.31 9.82 -0.77
C ARG A 175 15.73 9.52 -0.26
N SER A 176 15.96 8.40 0.41
CA SER A 176 17.29 8.01 0.88
C SER A 176 18.29 7.93 -0.28
N GLU A 177 17.93 7.27 -1.37
CA GLU A 177 18.74 7.20 -2.59
C GLU A 177 18.96 8.60 -3.21
N TYR A 178 17.99 9.52 -3.12
CA TYR A 178 18.19 10.90 -3.58
C TYR A 178 19.19 11.68 -2.70
N LEU A 179 19.16 11.48 -1.38
CA LEU A 179 20.08 12.12 -0.45
C LEU A 179 21.52 11.67 -0.70
N GLU A 180 21.73 10.37 -0.92
CA GLU A 180 23.02 9.81 -1.32
C GLU A 180 23.52 10.45 -2.62
N ASP A 181 22.70 10.43 -3.68
CA ASP A 181 22.96 11.11 -4.96
C ASP A 181 23.37 12.59 -4.81
N ALA A 182 22.72 13.29 -3.87
CA ALA A 182 22.96 14.70 -3.60
C ALA A 182 24.27 14.94 -2.83
N ILE A 183 24.57 14.11 -1.82
CA ILE A 183 25.84 14.11 -1.08
C ILE A 183 26.99 13.86 -2.06
N ASP A 184 26.80 12.91 -2.96
CA ASP A 184 27.80 12.49 -3.92
C ASP A 184 28.13 13.59 -4.94
N GLN A 185 27.11 14.33 -5.38
CA GLN A 185 27.27 15.54 -6.20
C GLN A 185 27.94 16.68 -5.42
N ALA A 186 27.64 16.84 -4.12
CA ALA A 186 28.24 17.84 -3.27
C ALA A 186 29.74 17.55 -3.03
N SER A 187 30.11 16.29 -2.79
CA SER A 187 31.51 15.87 -2.59
C SER A 187 32.35 16.15 -3.85
N LYS A 188 31.81 15.80 -5.03
CA LYS A 188 32.42 16.07 -6.35
C LYS A 188 32.60 17.58 -6.58
N LYS A 189 31.65 18.41 -6.16
CA LYS A 189 31.70 19.89 -6.32
C LYS A 189 32.70 20.55 -5.37
N HIS A 190 32.87 20.05 -4.16
CA HIS A 190 33.80 20.59 -3.15
C HIS A 190 35.25 20.09 -3.32
N GLY A 191 35.52 19.22 -4.29
CA GLY A 191 36.87 18.75 -4.60
C GLY A 191 37.45 17.79 -3.56
N PHE A 192 36.62 17.27 -2.66
CA PHE A 192 36.98 16.20 -1.74
C PHE A 192 36.87 14.87 -2.51
N GLN A 193 37.91 14.52 -3.26
CA GLN A 193 38.05 13.16 -3.76
C GLN A 193 38.35 12.27 -2.55
N LEU A 194 37.34 11.56 -2.05
CA LEU A 194 37.51 10.42 -1.15
C LEU A 194 38.22 9.29 -1.93
N LYS A 195 39.53 9.44 -2.16
CA LYS A 195 40.35 8.47 -2.91
C LYS A 195 40.64 7.17 -2.15
N ASP A 196 40.29 7.13 -0.86
CA ASP A 196 40.34 5.93 -0.03
C ASP A 196 38.94 5.29 0.17
N ALA A 197 37.89 5.81 -0.48
CA ALA A 197 36.52 5.30 -0.34
C ALA A 197 36.16 4.18 -1.33
N ASP A 198 36.88 3.96 -2.43
CA ASP A 198 36.53 2.89 -3.39
C ASP A 198 36.59 1.46 -2.78
N LEU A 199 37.30 1.25 -1.66
CA LEU A 199 37.34 -0.03 -0.93
C LEU A 199 36.40 -0.08 0.29
N LEU A 200 35.89 1.07 0.75
CA LEU A 200 34.93 1.17 1.86
C LEU A 200 33.49 1.29 1.34
N ASN A 201 33.30 2.01 0.23
CA ASN A 201 32.02 2.15 -0.49
C ASN A 201 31.52 0.79 -0.98
N ASP A 202 32.37 -0.09 -1.52
CA ASP A 202 31.93 -1.45 -1.92
C ASP A 202 31.36 -2.26 -0.73
N VAL A 203 31.76 -1.96 0.51
CA VAL A 203 31.27 -2.65 1.71
C VAL A 203 30.07 -1.95 2.32
N ASP A 204 29.99 -0.62 2.23
CA ASP A 204 28.88 0.18 2.75
C ASP A 204 27.69 0.22 1.77
N ASP A 205 27.92 0.33 0.45
CA ASP A 205 26.88 0.19 -0.59
C ASP A 205 26.21 -1.19 -0.49
N VAL A 206 26.99 -2.26 -0.31
CA VAL A 206 26.44 -3.63 -0.14
C VAL A 206 25.61 -3.76 1.15
N LYS A 207 25.95 -3.05 2.23
CA LYS A 207 25.14 -3.05 3.45
C LYS A 207 23.85 -2.26 3.26
N ASP A 208 23.90 -1.13 2.58
CA ASP A 208 22.72 -0.30 2.34
C ASP A 208 21.71 -1.04 1.46
N TYR A 209 22.14 -1.69 0.36
CA TYR A 209 21.25 -2.56 -0.43
C TYR A 209 20.65 -3.70 0.39
N THR A 210 21.44 -4.31 1.29
CA THR A 210 20.91 -5.38 2.16
C THR A 210 19.85 -4.83 3.11
N SER A 211 20.06 -3.65 3.71
CA SER A 211 19.08 -3.02 4.60
C SER A 211 17.79 -2.58 3.87
N GLU A 212 17.90 -2.12 2.62
CA GLU A 212 16.74 -1.80 1.79
C GLU A 212 15.89 -3.05 1.47
N GLU A 213 16.54 -4.15 1.09
CA GLU A 213 15.88 -5.44 0.85
C GLU A 213 15.19 -5.97 2.11
N GLU A 214 15.88 -5.91 3.26
CA GLU A 214 15.34 -6.29 4.57
C GLU A 214 14.14 -5.43 4.98
N TYR A 215 14.20 -4.13 4.68
CA TYR A 215 13.10 -3.21 4.94
C TYR A 215 11.87 -3.53 4.08
N LEU A 216 12.04 -3.77 2.79
CA LEU A 216 10.94 -4.19 1.90
C LEU A 216 10.37 -5.55 2.29
N ALA A 217 11.20 -6.47 2.80
CA ALA A 217 10.77 -7.77 3.31
C ALA A 217 9.75 -7.66 4.47
N LEU A 218 9.72 -6.55 5.22
CA LEU A 218 8.74 -6.32 6.29
C LEU A 218 7.30 -6.30 5.78
N SER A 219 7.07 -6.02 4.48
CA SER A 219 5.75 -6.16 3.84
C SER A 219 5.15 -7.56 3.99
N TRP A 220 5.97 -8.58 4.21
CA TRP A 220 5.52 -9.94 4.53
C TRP A 220 4.59 -9.98 5.75
N TRP A 221 4.77 -9.09 6.74
CA TRP A 221 3.93 -9.05 7.94
C TRP A 221 2.47 -8.78 7.60
N VAL A 222 2.19 -7.71 6.85
CA VAL A 222 0.81 -7.38 6.46
C VAL A 222 0.20 -8.46 5.58
N LEU A 223 1.00 -9.12 4.73
CA LEU A 223 0.56 -10.17 3.79
C LEU A 223 0.25 -11.51 4.46
N ASN A 224 0.75 -11.78 5.67
CA ASN A 224 0.61 -13.09 6.32
C ASN A 224 -0.01 -13.04 7.73
N ARG A 225 0.26 -11.99 8.50
CA ARG A 225 -0.17 -11.87 9.91
C ARG A 225 -1.06 -10.66 10.15
N GLY A 226 -0.75 -9.52 9.54
CA GLY A 226 -1.49 -8.27 9.72
C GLY A 226 -2.96 -8.39 9.34
N TRP A 227 -3.26 -8.94 8.15
CA TRP A 227 -4.65 -9.13 7.72
C TRP A 227 -5.44 -10.11 8.58
N VAL A 228 -4.78 -11.07 9.25
CA VAL A 228 -5.45 -12.03 10.15
C VAL A 228 -5.93 -11.32 11.42
N ALA A 229 -5.11 -10.43 12.00
CA ALA A 229 -5.52 -9.60 13.12
C ALA A 229 -6.64 -8.63 12.72
N LEU A 230 -6.51 -8.01 11.54
CA LEU A 230 -7.54 -7.14 10.97
C LEU A 230 -8.87 -7.88 10.76
N LYS A 231 -8.85 -9.12 10.23
CA LYS A 231 -10.03 -9.97 10.06
C LYS A 231 -10.76 -10.16 11.38
N GLN A 232 -10.05 -10.43 12.48
CA GLN A 232 -10.67 -10.65 13.80
C GLN A 232 -11.40 -9.39 14.29
N LEU A 233 -10.77 -8.22 14.15
CA LEU A 233 -11.37 -6.93 14.52
C LEU A 233 -12.62 -6.63 13.66
N ILE A 234 -12.52 -6.86 12.35
CA ILE A 234 -13.64 -6.69 11.41
C ILE A 234 -14.78 -7.63 11.75
N GLN A 235 -14.47 -8.90 11.99
CA GLN A 235 -15.48 -9.90 12.31
C GLN A 235 -16.26 -9.51 13.57
N GLN A 236 -15.57 -9.08 14.64
CA GLN A 236 -16.20 -8.61 15.86
C GLN A 236 -17.10 -7.39 15.60
N ALA A 237 -16.61 -6.39 14.85
CA ALA A 237 -17.39 -5.20 14.53
C ALA A 237 -18.63 -5.51 13.65
N VAL A 238 -18.50 -6.48 12.73
CA VAL A 238 -19.62 -6.93 11.88
C VAL A 238 -20.64 -7.69 12.73
N GLU A 239 -20.20 -8.55 13.64
CA GLU A 239 -21.07 -9.26 14.58
C GLU A 239 -21.85 -8.26 15.44
N ASP A 240 -21.19 -7.29 16.05
CA ASP A 240 -21.81 -6.26 16.89
C ASP A 240 -22.86 -5.41 16.15
N VAL A 241 -22.61 -5.07 14.88
CA VAL A 241 -23.54 -4.21 14.10
C VAL A 241 -24.68 -5.01 13.47
N PHE A 242 -24.44 -6.25 13.06
CA PHE A 242 -25.42 -7.06 12.34
C PHE A 242 -26.14 -8.08 13.23
N GLU A 243 -25.85 -8.18 14.54
CA GLU A 243 -26.48 -9.14 15.47
C GLU A 243 -28.01 -9.08 15.41
N GLU A 244 -28.58 -7.88 15.54
CA GLU A 244 -30.03 -7.64 15.61
C GLU A 244 -30.76 -7.85 14.27
N ILE A 245 -30.01 -7.96 13.16
CA ILE A 245 -30.58 -8.01 11.81
C ILE A 245 -30.82 -9.46 11.40
N SER A 246 -32.10 -9.82 11.30
CA SER A 246 -32.50 -11.12 10.77
C SER A 246 -32.09 -11.28 9.29
N PRO A 247 -31.55 -12.44 8.87
CA PRO A 247 -31.24 -12.72 7.45
C PRO A 247 -32.44 -12.62 6.49
N ARG A 248 -33.67 -12.64 7.01
CA ARG A 248 -34.92 -12.49 6.25
C ARG A 248 -35.44 -11.06 6.18
N TYR A 249 -34.75 -10.11 6.80
CA TYR A 249 -35.11 -8.70 6.76
C TYR A 249 -35.01 -8.17 5.33
N ASP A 250 -36.04 -7.43 4.91
CA ASP A 250 -36.01 -6.66 3.67
C ASP A 250 -35.21 -5.38 3.99
N LEU A 251 -34.00 -5.30 3.45
CA LEU A 251 -33.06 -4.21 3.74
C LEU A 251 -32.92 -3.36 2.49
N ASP A 252 -33.07 -2.04 2.63
CA ASP A 252 -32.73 -1.15 1.52
C ASP A 252 -31.20 -1.04 1.33
N ILE A 253 -30.76 -0.71 0.12
CA ILE A 253 -29.32 -0.54 -0.15
C ILE A 253 -28.76 0.67 0.60
N GLU A 254 -29.57 1.71 0.78
CA GLU A 254 -29.21 2.87 1.58
C GLU A 254 -29.04 2.48 3.06
N GLU A 255 -29.95 1.67 3.60
CA GLU A 255 -29.82 1.11 4.96
C GLU A 255 -28.58 0.24 5.09
N PHE A 256 -28.27 -0.59 4.08
CA PHE A 256 -27.04 -1.37 4.05
C PHE A 256 -25.78 -0.49 4.07
N ALA A 257 -25.77 0.59 3.29
CA ALA A 257 -24.65 1.54 3.28
C ALA A 257 -24.48 2.22 4.64
N VAL A 258 -25.57 2.58 5.33
CA VAL A 258 -25.54 3.12 6.70
C VAL A 258 -24.95 2.11 7.69
N LEU A 259 -25.33 0.84 7.59
CA LEU A 259 -24.80 -0.22 8.45
C LEU A 259 -23.29 -0.44 8.22
N ILE A 260 -22.85 -0.48 6.97
CA ILE A 260 -21.42 -0.54 6.64
C ILE A 260 -20.68 0.69 7.17
N GLY A 261 -21.26 1.89 7.06
CA GLY A 261 -20.71 3.11 7.66
C GLY A 261 -20.55 3.00 9.18
N ARG A 262 -21.51 2.38 9.87
CA ARG A 262 -21.43 2.11 11.32
C ARG A 262 -20.31 1.13 11.65
N VAL A 263 -20.14 0.05 10.87
CA VAL A 263 -19.01 -0.87 11.03
C VAL A 263 -17.68 -0.12 10.88
N SER A 264 -17.54 0.71 9.84
CA SER A 264 -16.33 1.53 9.65
C SER A 264 -16.08 2.47 10.83
N GLN A 265 -17.12 3.07 11.41
CA GLN A 265 -16.98 3.93 12.59
C GLN A 265 -16.49 3.17 13.83
N VAL A 266 -16.97 1.95 14.05
CA VAL A 266 -16.50 1.08 15.15
C VAL A 266 -15.03 0.72 14.93
N LEU A 267 -14.66 0.36 13.70
CA LEU A 267 -13.28 -0.02 13.36
C LEU A 267 -12.28 1.10 13.60
N LYS A 268 -12.64 2.36 13.29
CA LYS A 268 -11.77 3.53 13.54
C LYS A 268 -11.32 3.67 15.00
N GLN A 269 -12.10 3.18 15.96
CA GLN A 269 -11.76 3.30 17.38
C GLN A 269 -10.80 2.20 17.86
N GLY A 270 -10.79 1.05 17.19
CA GLY A 270 -9.99 -0.12 17.59
C GLY A 270 -8.76 -0.38 16.73
N LEU A 271 -8.54 0.41 15.67
CA LEU A 271 -7.49 0.16 14.70
C LEU A 271 -6.15 0.78 15.12
N ASP A 272 -5.14 -0.08 15.28
CA ASP A 272 -3.76 0.32 15.50
C ASP A 272 -2.93 -0.05 14.26
N LEU A 273 -2.73 0.92 13.36
CA LEU A 273 -2.01 0.72 12.10
C LEU A 273 -0.61 0.17 12.30
N ASP A 274 0.05 0.56 13.40
CA ASP A 274 1.41 0.19 13.72
C ASP A 274 1.56 -1.33 13.88
N LYS A 275 0.64 -1.94 14.63
CA LYS A 275 0.62 -3.39 14.89
C LYS A 275 0.20 -4.21 13.68
N LEU A 276 -0.61 -3.61 12.80
CA LEU A 276 -1.14 -4.29 11.61
C LEU A 276 -0.13 -4.31 10.47
N LEU A 277 0.62 -3.22 10.29
CA LEU A 277 1.56 -3.05 9.18
C LEU A 277 2.95 -3.56 9.49
N LEU A 278 3.45 -3.35 10.72
CA LEU A 278 4.82 -3.68 11.08
C LEU A 278 4.89 -4.84 12.07
N PRO A 279 5.87 -5.74 11.92
CA PRO A 279 6.12 -6.78 12.90
C PRO A 279 6.66 -6.16 14.21
N PRO A 280 6.30 -6.73 15.37
CA PRO A 280 6.98 -6.43 16.63
C PRO A 280 8.50 -6.65 16.51
N PRO A 281 9.34 -5.94 17.27
CA PRO A 281 10.80 -6.00 17.16
C PRO A 281 11.34 -7.43 17.35
N GLU A 282 10.68 -8.23 18.20
CA GLU A 282 11.03 -9.64 18.43
C GLU A 282 10.87 -10.54 17.20
N LEU A 283 9.99 -10.15 16.27
CA LEU A 283 9.64 -10.94 15.09
C LEU A 283 10.24 -10.39 13.80
N GLN A 284 10.92 -9.25 13.82
CA GLN A 284 11.52 -8.63 12.64
C GLN A 284 12.53 -9.57 11.94
N GLN A 285 13.46 -10.16 12.69
CA GLN A 285 14.43 -11.11 12.14
C GLN A 285 13.79 -12.36 11.56
N PHE A 286 12.68 -12.82 12.16
CA PHE A 286 11.93 -13.96 11.63
C PHE A 286 11.32 -13.63 10.27
N VAL A 287 10.73 -12.44 10.13
CA VAL A 287 10.15 -11.97 8.87
C VAL A 287 11.20 -11.86 7.77
N ILE A 288 12.33 -11.22 8.04
CA ILE A 288 13.45 -11.10 7.10
C ILE A 288 13.91 -12.48 6.62
N ARG A 289 14.15 -13.41 7.57
CA ARG A 289 14.57 -14.76 7.24
C ARG A 289 13.53 -15.51 6.39
N SER A 290 12.25 -15.35 6.70
CA SER A 290 11.17 -16.02 5.95
C SER A 290 11.09 -15.59 4.48
N VAL A 291 11.51 -14.37 4.17
CA VAL A 291 11.62 -13.90 2.79
C VAL A 291 12.89 -14.47 2.15
N ASN A 292 14.02 -14.43 2.86
CA ASN A 292 15.32 -14.88 2.34
C ASN A 292 15.43 -16.40 2.13
N ASP A 293 14.84 -17.23 3.01
CA ASP A 293 14.82 -18.70 2.87
C ASP A 293 13.98 -19.18 1.66
N SER A 294 13.27 -18.27 0.98
CA SER A 294 12.57 -18.54 -0.29
C SER A 294 13.53 -18.59 -1.50
N ALA A 295 14.78 -18.12 -1.35
CA ALA A 295 15.80 -18.15 -2.39
C ALA A 295 16.61 -19.46 -2.35
N PRO A 296 16.96 -20.09 -3.49
CA PRO A 296 17.79 -21.28 -3.51
C PRO A 296 19.17 -20.96 -2.94
N VAL A 297 19.49 -21.58 -1.80
CA VAL A 297 20.75 -21.43 -1.07
C VAL A 297 21.89 -22.02 -1.91
N ASP A 298 22.85 -21.19 -2.31
CA ASP A 298 24.17 -21.65 -2.76
C ASP A 298 25.00 -21.96 -1.50
N GLU A 299 25.21 -23.25 -1.19
CA GLU A 299 25.77 -23.79 0.06
C GLU A 299 27.27 -23.45 0.32
N THR A 300 27.83 -22.40 -0.28
CA THR A 300 29.28 -22.14 -0.25
C THR A 300 29.75 -20.93 0.55
N MET A 301 28.86 -20.22 1.26
CA MET A 301 29.27 -19.03 2.05
C MET A 301 29.37 -19.34 3.57
N PRO A 302 30.50 -19.04 4.23
CA PRO A 302 30.64 -19.26 5.66
C PRO A 302 29.67 -18.40 6.48
N LEU A 303 29.16 -18.98 7.57
CA LEU A 303 28.37 -18.32 8.61
C LEU A 303 29.22 -17.22 9.29
N GLU A 304 29.24 -16.01 8.73
CA GLU A 304 29.70 -14.83 9.45
C GLU A 304 28.54 -14.22 10.25
N ASN A 305 28.72 -14.16 11.57
CA ASN A 305 27.91 -13.34 12.47
C ASN A 305 28.10 -11.85 12.11
N LYS A 306 27.30 -11.33 11.18
CA LYS A 306 27.23 -9.90 10.80
C LYS A 306 26.09 -9.17 11.55
N ALA A 307 26.03 -9.30 12.86
CA ALA A 307 24.89 -8.77 13.64
C ALA A 307 25.00 -7.28 14.05
N ASP A 308 26.13 -6.59 13.88
CA ASP A 308 26.38 -5.34 14.64
C ASP A 308 26.55 -4.05 13.81
N SER A 309 26.19 -4.00 12.53
CA SER A 309 26.29 -2.73 11.77
C SER A 309 25.23 -2.48 10.69
N GLY A 310 24.56 -3.51 10.15
CA GLY A 310 23.39 -3.34 9.27
C GLY A 310 22.09 -3.00 10.01
N SER A 311 22.05 -3.21 11.33
CA SER A 311 20.91 -2.88 12.19
C SER A 311 20.59 -1.38 12.16
N ASN A 312 21.61 -0.52 12.10
CA ASN A 312 21.39 0.91 12.29
C ASN A 312 20.59 1.57 11.16
N ASN A 313 20.81 1.20 9.89
CA ASN A 313 20.06 1.79 8.78
C ASN A 313 18.63 1.24 8.71
N LEU A 314 18.46 -0.08 8.84
CA LEU A 314 17.15 -0.71 8.94
C LEU A 314 16.32 -0.14 10.11
N ASP A 315 16.93 0.01 11.29
CA ASP A 315 16.26 0.57 12.47
C ASP A 315 15.82 2.01 12.23
N LEU A 316 16.60 2.82 11.49
CA LEU A 316 16.22 4.18 11.11
C LEU A 316 15.01 4.19 10.16
N LEU A 317 15.03 3.37 9.11
CA LEU A 317 13.90 3.25 8.16
C LEU A 317 12.62 2.78 8.87
N VAL A 318 12.75 1.81 9.77
CA VAL A 318 11.63 1.29 10.56
C VAL A 318 11.12 2.33 11.57
N GLN A 319 12.02 3.02 12.29
CA GLN A 319 11.65 4.08 13.22
C GLN A 319 10.94 5.25 12.51
N GLU A 320 11.42 5.63 11.34
CA GLU A 320 10.78 6.66 10.52
C GLU A 320 9.38 6.21 10.07
N THR A 321 9.25 4.96 9.62
CA THR A 321 7.94 4.38 9.26
C THR A 321 6.99 4.42 10.46
N HIS A 322 7.44 4.01 11.66
CA HIS A 322 6.68 4.14 12.90
C HIS A 322 6.25 5.60 13.18
N GLY A 323 7.11 6.57 12.87
CA GLY A 323 6.82 8.00 12.99
C GLY A 323 5.65 8.42 12.10
N TYR A 324 5.66 8.01 10.83
CA TYR A 324 4.57 8.27 9.90
C TYR A 324 3.29 7.54 10.28
N LEU A 325 3.35 6.27 10.69
CA LEU A 325 2.16 5.48 11.07
C LEU A 325 1.43 6.03 12.31
N LYS A 326 2.17 6.65 13.24
CA LYS A 326 1.60 7.31 14.42
C LYS A 326 1.05 8.71 14.12
N ALA A 327 1.39 9.29 12.97
CA ALA A 327 0.92 10.61 12.58
C ALA A 327 -0.58 10.57 12.21
N PRO A 328 -1.37 11.59 12.58
CA PRO A 328 -2.80 11.63 12.25
C PRO A 328 -3.04 11.73 10.74
N SER A 329 -2.09 12.28 9.98
CA SER A 329 -2.14 12.33 8.51
C SER A 329 -2.25 10.93 7.91
N CYS A 330 -1.49 9.97 8.42
CA CYS A 330 -1.50 8.59 7.93
C CYS A 330 -2.86 7.91 8.18
N GLN A 331 -3.48 8.15 9.34
CA GLN A 331 -4.82 7.65 9.64
C GLN A 331 -5.89 8.25 8.72
N ILE A 332 -5.81 9.55 8.43
CA ILE A 332 -6.74 10.23 7.51
C ILE A 332 -6.61 9.66 6.09
N VAL A 333 -5.38 9.44 5.62
CA VAL A 333 -5.13 8.83 4.30
C VAL A 333 -5.71 7.44 4.26
N TYR A 334 -5.43 6.61 5.26
CA TYR A 334 -5.99 5.26 5.37
C TYR A 334 -7.52 5.26 5.30
N ASP A 335 -8.16 6.14 6.08
CA ASP A 335 -9.61 6.32 6.07
C ASP A 335 -10.15 6.73 4.69
N SER A 336 -9.43 7.60 3.96
CA SER A 336 -9.79 8.03 2.60
C SER A 336 -9.68 6.88 1.60
N LEU A 337 -8.63 6.07 1.67
CA LEU A 337 -8.45 4.87 0.82
C LEU A 337 -9.58 3.86 1.02
N VAL A 338 -9.90 3.56 2.28
CA VAL A 338 -10.99 2.65 2.64
C VAL A 338 -12.34 3.22 2.19
N SER A 339 -12.59 4.50 2.41
CA SER A 339 -13.86 5.14 2.01
C SER A 339 -14.05 5.13 0.50
N THR A 340 -13.00 5.42 -0.27
CA THR A 340 -13.03 5.46 -1.75
C THR A 340 -13.37 4.08 -2.33
N SER A 341 -12.69 3.04 -1.85
CA SER A 341 -12.93 1.66 -2.27
C SER A 341 -14.29 1.11 -1.82
N LEU A 342 -14.74 1.41 -0.59
CA LEU A 342 -16.08 1.08 -0.14
C LEU A 342 -17.15 1.75 -1.00
N ASN A 343 -17.00 3.04 -1.30
CA ASN A 343 -17.95 3.78 -2.13
C ASN A 343 -18.02 3.22 -3.55
N GLN A 344 -16.89 2.81 -4.14
CA GLN A 344 -16.87 2.14 -5.44
C GLN A 344 -17.66 0.83 -5.42
N VAL A 345 -17.45 -0.02 -4.40
CA VAL A 345 -18.18 -1.29 -4.25
C VAL A 345 -19.67 -1.04 -4.00
N LEU A 346 -20.02 -0.07 -3.15
CA LEU A 346 -21.41 0.31 -2.89
C LEU A 346 -22.08 0.89 -4.14
N ALA A 347 -21.39 1.70 -4.94
CA ALA A 347 -21.91 2.21 -6.21
C ALA A 347 -22.19 1.08 -7.21
N GLN A 348 -21.34 0.05 -7.26
CA GLN A 348 -21.59 -1.16 -8.05
C GLN A 348 -22.77 -1.99 -7.53
N LEU A 349 -23.07 -1.93 -6.22
CA LEU A 349 -24.23 -2.58 -5.62
C LEU A 349 -25.52 -1.82 -5.96
N VAL A 350 -25.51 -0.49 -5.83
CA VAL A 350 -26.65 0.39 -6.16
C VAL A 350 -27.01 0.30 -7.64
N SER A 351 -26.02 0.32 -8.53
CA SER A 351 -26.27 0.28 -9.99
C SER A 351 -26.95 -1.01 -10.46
N LYS A 352 -26.73 -2.13 -9.77
CA LYS A 352 -27.35 -3.42 -10.10
C LYS A 352 -28.80 -3.56 -9.62
N HIS A 353 -29.21 -2.74 -8.67
CA HIS A 353 -30.46 -2.92 -7.92
C HIS A 353 -31.30 -1.63 -7.85
N GLN A 354 -31.19 -0.76 -8.87
CA GLN A 354 -31.87 0.55 -8.91
C GLN A 354 -33.38 0.44 -8.62
N GLY A 355 -33.81 1.07 -7.52
CA GLY A 355 -35.22 1.38 -7.26
C GLY A 355 -36.10 0.25 -6.71
N SER A 356 -35.53 -0.84 -6.20
CA SER A 356 -36.30 -1.91 -5.55
C SER A 356 -35.78 -2.24 -4.15
N THR A 357 -36.67 -2.48 -3.18
CA THR A 357 -36.29 -3.10 -1.91
C THR A 357 -35.78 -4.51 -2.19
N VAL A 358 -34.52 -4.77 -1.83
CA VAL A 358 -33.84 -6.03 -2.13
C VAL A 358 -33.75 -6.85 -0.85
N LYS A 359 -34.10 -8.13 -0.91
CA LYS A 359 -33.88 -9.04 0.23
C LYS A 359 -32.40 -9.08 0.60
N LEU A 360 -32.07 -9.04 1.89
CA LEU A 360 -30.68 -9.12 2.37
C LEU A 360 -29.91 -10.29 1.73
N ALA A 361 -30.55 -11.46 1.54
CA ALA A 361 -29.97 -12.60 0.85
C ALA A 361 -29.42 -12.28 -0.57
N MET A 362 -30.08 -11.39 -1.33
CA MET A 362 -29.61 -10.94 -2.64
C MET A 362 -28.45 -9.95 -2.52
N VAL A 363 -28.46 -9.07 -1.52
CA VAL A 363 -27.32 -8.19 -1.20
C VAL A 363 -26.09 -9.01 -0.84
N LEU A 364 -26.23 -10.03 0.03
CA LEU A 364 -25.16 -10.94 0.41
C LEU A 364 -24.59 -11.71 -0.79
N ALA A 365 -25.45 -12.12 -1.74
CA ALA A 365 -24.99 -12.77 -2.96
C ALA A 365 -24.16 -11.81 -3.83
N THR A 366 -24.57 -10.54 -3.95
CA THR A 366 -23.79 -9.55 -4.70
C THR A 366 -22.50 -9.18 -3.96
N VAL A 367 -22.51 -9.05 -2.64
CA VAL A 367 -21.31 -8.85 -1.80
C VAL A 367 -20.31 -9.98 -2.00
N THR A 368 -20.78 -11.23 -1.96
CA THR A 368 -19.96 -12.42 -2.21
C THR A 368 -19.33 -12.37 -3.60
N LYS A 369 -20.11 -11.98 -4.62
CA LYS A 369 -19.63 -11.81 -6.00
C LYS A 369 -18.61 -10.68 -6.12
N SER A 370 -18.84 -9.53 -5.51
CA SER A 370 -17.91 -8.40 -5.51
C SER A 370 -16.59 -8.78 -4.85
N SER A 371 -16.65 -9.48 -3.72
CA SER A 371 -15.46 -10.02 -3.05
C SER A 371 -14.68 -10.99 -3.95
N GLN A 372 -15.35 -11.80 -4.77
CA GLN A 372 -14.67 -12.69 -5.73
C GLN A 372 -13.98 -11.90 -6.87
N MET A 373 -14.55 -10.77 -7.28
CA MET A 373 -13.95 -9.90 -8.31
C MET A 373 -12.65 -9.24 -7.81
N MET A 374 -12.48 -9.08 -6.48
CA MET A 374 -11.25 -8.55 -5.88
C MET A 374 -10.05 -9.51 -5.94
N LYS A 375 -10.21 -10.72 -6.50
CA LYS A 375 -9.08 -11.58 -6.81
C LYS A 375 -8.07 -10.89 -7.74
N ASP A 376 -8.58 -10.07 -8.66
CA ASP A 376 -7.81 -9.19 -9.52
C ASP A 376 -8.12 -7.74 -9.11
N PRO A 377 -7.35 -7.15 -8.17
CA PRO A 377 -7.72 -5.91 -7.49
C PRO A 377 -7.44 -4.64 -8.29
N LEU A 378 -7.07 -4.75 -9.57
CA LEU A 378 -6.56 -3.64 -10.39
C LEU A 378 -7.49 -2.42 -10.38
N ASP A 379 -8.80 -2.63 -10.58
CA ASP A 379 -9.78 -1.54 -10.64
C ASP A 379 -9.95 -0.80 -9.29
N ILE A 380 -9.72 -1.49 -8.17
CA ILE A 380 -9.82 -0.92 -6.82
C ILE A 380 -8.51 -0.23 -6.46
N VAL A 381 -7.38 -0.84 -6.80
CA VAL A 381 -6.05 -0.24 -6.58
C VAL A 381 -5.92 1.05 -7.40
N GLN A 382 -6.40 1.07 -8.64
CA GLN A 382 -6.41 2.29 -9.47
C GLN A 382 -7.31 3.40 -8.91
N SER A 383 -8.40 3.07 -8.22
CA SER A 383 -9.23 4.09 -7.58
C SER A 383 -8.59 4.64 -6.31
N MET A 384 -7.88 3.78 -5.56
CA MET A 384 -7.06 4.18 -4.42
C MET A 384 -5.86 5.05 -4.83
N ASP A 385 -5.26 4.78 -5.99
CA ASP A 385 -4.16 5.56 -6.56
C ASP A 385 -4.56 7.01 -6.88
N GLN A 386 -5.85 7.26 -7.18
CA GLN A 386 -6.38 8.59 -7.49
C GLN A 386 -6.72 9.44 -6.25
N VAL A 387 -6.48 8.92 -5.04
CA VAL A 387 -6.79 9.61 -3.78
C VAL A 387 -5.75 10.70 -3.54
N VAL A 388 -6.21 11.96 -3.55
CA VAL A 388 -5.33 13.14 -3.42
C VAL A 388 -4.56 13.14 -2.11
N GLU A 389 -5.17 12.70 -1.01
CA GLU A 389 -4.51 12.64 0.29
C GLU A 389 -3.32 11.66 0.28
N LEU A 390 -3.36 10.60 -0.54
CA LEU A 390 -2.26 9.64 -0.70
C LEU A 390 -1.06 10.28 -1.42
N ASP A 391 -1.32 11.06 -2.46
CA ASP A 391 -0.30 11.80 -3.21
C ASP A 391 0.34 12.88 -2.34
N GLU A 392 -0.46 13.60 -1.54
CA GLU A 392 0.03 14.60 -0.59
C GLU A 392 0.92 13.97 0.48
N LEU A 393 0.53 12.82 1.04
CA LEU A 393 1.38 12.07 1.97
C LEU A 393 2.67 11.61 1.31
N SER A 394 2.58 11.03 0.11
CA SER A 394 3.74 10.54 -0.64
C SER A 394 4.72 11.67 -0.95
N ALA A 395 4.22 12.82 -1.40
CA ALA A 395 5.02 14.01 -1.64
C ALA A 395 5.63 14.57 -0.34
N SER A 396 4.89 14.55 0.76
CA SER A 396 5.40 14.98 2.08
C SER A 396 6.52 14.07 2.58
N VAL A 397 6.40 12.75 2.42
CA VAL A 397 7.42 11.77 2.79
C VAL A 397 8.66 11.97 1.92
N TYR A 398 8.48 12.06 0.61
CA TYR A 398 9.56 12.22 -0.35
C TYR A 398 10.35 13.54 -0.16
N SER A 399 9.67 14.62 0.25
CA SER A 399 10.29 15.94 0.42
C SER A 399 10.81 16.23 1.83
N ASN A 400 10.60 15.32 2.78
CA ASN A 400 11.06 15.49 4.15
C ASN A 400 12.56 15.21 4.26
N PHE A 401 13.41 16.22 4.12
CA PHE A 401 14.87 16.08 4.20
C PHE A 401 15.46 16.47 5.57
N GLU A 402 14.62 16.60 6.61
CA GLU A 402 15.03 16.76 8.01
C GLU A 402 15.39 15.39 8.62
#